data_AF-A0A7V8A7K0-F1
#
_entry.id   AF-A0A7V8A7K0-F1
#
_cell.length_a   1.000
_cell.length_b   1.000
_cell.length_c   1.000
_cell.angle_alpha   90.00
_cell.angle_beta   90.00
_cell.angle_gamma   90.00
#
_symmetry.space_group_name_H-M   'P 1'
#
loop_
_entity.id
_entity.type
_entity.pdbx_description
1 polymer ?
#
loop_
_entity_poly.entity_id
_entity_poly.type
_entity_poly.pdbx_seq_one_letter_code
_entity_poly.pdbx_strand_id
1 'polypeptide(L)'
;MIEWSAASVALIKKVHCANLPYYDDFATIRTNYLGLVKPDGALELYHGGIRAKTAAGATITDHFDYCNYNDLIHEEVRSWTYMKFPYLLSQGKEDGWYRVGPLARVNNCDFINTPLAETARVEFMAHSPEAMVHSTLAFHWARLIEVLHCAESIKELLHDADLLGGELVAQGEKRYEGIGVPPAITKR
;
A
#
# COMPACT_ATOMS: atom_id res chain seq x y z
N MET A 1 9.23 20.83 -1.21
CA MET A 1 8.73 19.47 -0.88
C MET A 1 8.55 18.62 -2.13
N ILE A 2 7.61 18.94 -3.04
CA ILE A 2 7.37 18.14 -4.26
C ILE A 2 8.65 17.93 -5.09
N GLU A 3 9.41 18.99 -5.35
CA GLU A 3 10.66 18.91 -6.11
C GLU A 3 11.69 17.94 -5.50
N TRP A 4 11.88 17.99 -4.18
CA TRP A 4 12.81 17.09 -3.48
C TRP A 4 12.31 15.65 -3.45
N SER A 5 10.99 15.43 -3.31
CA SER A 5 10.40 14.11 -3.41
C SER A 5 10.59 13.54 -4.82
N ALA A 6 10.36 14.33 -5.87
CA ALA A 6 10.60 13.93 -7.26
C ALA A 6 12.07 13.61 -7.54
N ALA A 7 13.00 14.44 -7.04
CA ALA A 7 14.44 14.17 -7.13
C ALA A 7 14.83 12.86 -6.41
N SER A 8 14.18 12.56 -5.28
CA SER A 8 14.40 11.32 -4.54
C SER A 8 13.91 10.09 -5.31
N VAL A 9 12.76 10.17 -5.98
CA VAL A 9 12.26 9.13 -6.89
C VAL A 9 13.22 8.91 -8.05
N ALA A 10 13.72 9.99 -8.66
CA ALA A 10 14.71 9.89 -9.74
C ALA A 10 16.02 9.21 -9.27
N LEU A 11 16.48 9.54 -8.05
CA LEU A 11 17.66 8.93 -7.47
C LEU A 11 17.47 7.43 -7.24
N ILE A 12 16.38 7.01 -6.57
CA ILE A 12 16.18 5.58 -6.27
C ILE A 12 15.99 4.75 -7.54
N LYS A 13 15.32 5.29 -8.56
CA LYS A 13 15.23 4.66 -9.88
C LYS A 13 16.62 4.42 -10.46
N LYS A 14 17.49 5.44 -10.45
CA LYS A 14 18.87 5.31 -10.93
C LYS A 14 19.64 4.26 -10.13
N VAL A 15 19.51 4.24 -8.80
CA VAL A 15 20.20 3.27 -7.93
C VAL A 15 19.73 1.84 -8.22
N HIS A 16 18.41 1.62 -8.26
CA HIS A 16 17.82 0.29 -8.49
C HIS A 16 18.18 -0.24 -9.88
N CYS A 17 18.11 0.61 -10.90
CA CYS A 17 18.44 0.23 -12.29
C CYS A 17 19.95 0.12 -12.57
N ALA A 18 20.84 0.58 -11.67
CA ALA A 18 22.28 0.51 -11.90
C ALA A 18 22.83 -0.94 -11.83
N ASN A 19 22.12 -1.85 -11.16
CA ASN A 19 22.47 -3.26 -11.08
C ASN A 19 21.23 -4.13 -10.85
N LEU A 20 20.42 -4.28 -11.90
CA LEU A 20 19.13 -5.00 -11.81
C LEU A 20 19.26 -6.41 -11.19
N PRO A 21 20.23 -7.27 -11.57
CA PRO A 21 20.34 -8.60 -10.93
C PRO A 21 20.52 -8.50 -9.41
N TYR A 22 21.32 -7.56 -8.92
CA TYR A 22 21.48 -7.37 -7.49
C TYR A 22 20.19 -6.92 -6.80
N TYR A 23 19.47 -5.96 -7.40
CA TYR A 23 18.28 -5.37 -6.78
C TYR A 23 17.02 -6.22 -6.93
N ASP A 24 16.87 -6.91 -8.06
CA ASP A 24 15.67 -7.68 -8.40
C ASP A 24 15.72 -9.12 -7.94
N ASP A 25 16.89 -9.71 -7.70
CA ASP A 25 16.99 -11.10 -7.22
C ASP A 25 17.13 -11.18 -5.69
N PHE A 26 17.57 -10.09 -5.03
CA PHE A 26 17.81 -10.10 -3.58
C PHE A 26 16.53 -10.40 -2.79
N ALA A 27 16.50 -11.61 -2.21
CA ALA A 27 15.40 -12.12 -1.38
C ALA A 27 14.03 -11.88 -2.02
N THR A 28 13.92 -12.07 -3.34
CA THR A 28 12.67 -11.87 -4.06
C THR A 28 11.72 -13.02 -3.81
N ILE A 29 10.50 -12.67 -3.42
CA ILE A 29 9.45 -13.62 -3.10
C ILE A 29 8.19 -13.17 -3.82
N ARG A 30 7.57 -14.09 -4.54
CA ARG A 30 6.27 -13.90 -5.20
C ARG A 30 5.19 -14.18 -4.16
N THR A 31 4.35 -13.18 -3.88
CA THR A 31 3.42 -13.19 -2.73
C THR A 31 2.10 -12.57 -3.12
N ASN A 32 1.06 -12.83 -2.32
CA ASN A 32 -0.14 -12.01 -2.34
C ASN A 32 0.17 -10.61 -1.74
N TYR A 33 -0.66 -9.62 -2.09
CA TYR A 33 -0.56 -8.26 -1.58
C TYR A 33 -1.89 -7.80 -1.04
N LEU A 34 -1.87 -7.14 0.12
CA LEU A 34 -3.05 -6.57 0.76
C LEU A 34 -2.84 -5.08 1.03
N GLY A 35 -3.88 -4.28 0.80
CA GLY A 35 -3.89 -2.84 1.08
C GLY A 35 -5.30 -2.26 0.98
N LEU A 36 -5.43 -0.97 1.28
CA LEU A 36 -6.65 -0.22 1.02
C LEU A 36 -6.60 0.41 -0.38
N VAL A 37 -7.77 0.61 -0.97
CA VAL A 37 -7.97 1.39 -2.20
C VAL A 37 -9.17 2.32 -2.06
N LYS A 38 -9.11 3.47 -2.74
CA LYS A 38 -10.25 4.38 -2.90
C LYS A 38 -11.36 3.71 -3.70
N PRO A 39 -12.63 4.14 -3.58
CA PRO A 39 -13.75 3.59 -4.36
C PRO A 39 -13.55 3.51 -5.89
N ASP A 40 -12.67 4.35 -6.44
CA ASP A 40 -12.30 4.38 -7.87
C ASP A 40 -11.07 3.52 -8.20
N GLY A 41 -10.49 2.82 -7.22
CA GLY A 41 -9.29 2.00 -7.36
C GLY A 41 -7.98 2.75 -7.17
N ALA A 42 -8.01 4.05 -6.88
CA ALA A 42 -6.80 4.83 -6.63
C ALA A 42 -6.08 4.42 -5.33
N LEU A 43 -4.79 4.75 -5.26
CA LEU A 43 -3.98 4.62 -4.05
C LEU A 43 -4.65 5.32 -2.86
N GLU A 44 -4.68 4.64 -1.71
CA GLU A 44 -5.33 5.11 -0.49
C GLU A 44 -4.43 4.98 0.74
N LEU A 45 -4.37 6.04 1.55
CA LEU A 45 -3.50 6.18 2.73
C LEU A 45 -4.26 6.56 4.02
N TYR A 46 -5.57 6.70 3.95
CA TYR A 46 -6.47 7.17 5.00
C TYR A 46 -7.71 6.27 5.14
N HIS A 47 -8.57 6.19 4.12
CA HIS A 47 -9.85 5.46 4.20
C HIS A 47 -10.27 4.86 2.86
N GLY A 48 -10.57 3.56 2.85
CA GLY A 48 -11.03 2.86 1.65
C GLY A 48 -11.41 1.42 1.94
N GLY A 49 -11.68 0.66 0.88
CA GLY A 49 -11.99 -0.76 0.99
C GLY A 49 -10.73 -1.62 0.93
N ILE A 50 -10.74 -2.78 1.59
CA ILE A 50 -9.63 -3.73 1.52
C ILE A 50 -9.62 -4.41 0.15
N ARG A 51 -8.47 -4.38 -0.51
CA ARG A 51 -8.17 -5.12 -1.74
C ARG A 51 -7.00 -6.06 -1.52
N ALA A 52 -7.12 -7.28 -2.02
CA ALA A 52 -6.02 -8.21 -2.11
C ALA A 52 -5.87 -8.76 -3.53
N LYS A 53 -4.63 -8.83 -4.02
CA LYS A 53 -4.26 -9.43 -5.31
C LYS A 53 -3.24 -10.54 -5.09
N THR A 54 -3.33 -11.57 -5.94
CA THR A 54 -2.37 -12.68 -5.98
C THR A 54 -1.00 -12.22 -6.50
N ALA A 55 0.00 -13.08 -6.38
CA ALA A 55 1.31 -12.82 -6.99
C ALA A 55 1.24 -12.58 -8.52
N ALA A 56 0.32 -13.25 -9.21
CA ALA A 56 0.09 -13.07 -10.65
C ALA A 56 -0.78 -11.85 -10.99
N GLY A 57 -1.21 -11.08 -9.97
CA GLY A 57 -2.02 -9.89 -10.13
C GLY A 57 -3.53 -10.11 -10.25
N ALA A 58 -4.01 -11.36 -10.18
CA ALA A 58 -5.44 -11.64 -10.11
C ALA A 58 -6.03 -11.17 -8.78
N THR A 59 -7.21 -10.55 -8.81
CA THR A 59 -7.93 -10.07 -7.63
C THR A 59 -8.47 -11.23 -6.80
N ILE A 60 -8.17 -11.24 -5.50
CA ILE A 60 -8.71 -12.18 -4.51
C ILE A 60 -9.96 -11.58 -3.85
N THR A 61 -9.86 -10.32 -3.43
CA THR A 61 -10.97 -9.55 -2.88
C THR A 61 -10.83 -8.09 -3.29
N ASP A 62 -11.95 -7.41 -3.43
CA ASP A 62 -12.00 -6.00 -3.79
C ASP A 62 -13.07 -5.27 -2.99
N HIS A 63 -12.75 -4.07 -2.51
CA HIS A 63 -13.62 -3.25 -1.67
C HIS A 63 -14.24 -3.97 -0.46
N PHE A 64 -13.51 -4.89 0.15
CA PHE A 64 -13.99 -5.58 1.35
C PHE A 64 -14.08 -4.58 2.51
N ASP A 65 -15.22 -4.57 3.20
CA ASP A 65 -15.45 -3.71 4.35
C ASP A 65 -14.57 -4.14 5.53
N TYR A 66 -13.63 -3.28 5.90
CA TYR A 66 -12.68 -3.56 6.97
C TYR A 66 -13.36 -3.73 8.35
N CYS A 67 -14.62 -3.34 8.51
CA CYS A 67 -15.39 -3.64 9.71
C CYS A 67 -15.58 -5.15 9.91
N ASN A 68 -15.56 -5.93 8.81
CA ASN A 68 -15.72 -7.38 8.85
C ASN A 68 -14.38 -8.11 8.68
N TYR A 69 -13.24 -7.48 9.02
CA TYR A 69 -11.90 -8.03 8.70
C TYR A 69 -11.67 -9.46 9.20
N ASN A 70 -12.34 -9.88 10.29
CA ASN A 70 -12.26 -11.23 10.83
C ASN A 70 -12.77 -12.30 9.84
N ASP A 71 -13.69 -11.96 8.93
CA ASP A 71 -14.16 -12.88 7.89
C ASP A 71 -13.14 -13.03 6.74
N LEU A 72 -12.14 -12.14 6.68
CA LEU A 72 -11.12 -12.11 5.64
C LEU A 72 -9.74 -12.59 6.13
N ILE A 73 -9.32 -12.17 7.33
CA ILE A 73 -7.96 -12.34 7.85
C ILE A 73 -8.01 -13.10 9.17
N HIS A 74 -7.30 -14.22 9.23
CA HIS A 74 -7.05 -14.95 10.47
C HIS A 74 -5.56 -14.91 10.83
N GLU A 75 -5.26 -15.11 12.11
CA GLU A 75 -3.89 -15.09 12.61
C GLU A 75 -3.43 -16.46 13.08
N GLU A 76 -2.22 -16.83 12.71
CA GLU A 76 -1.57 -18.04 13.19
C GLU A 76 -0.44 -17.75 14.18
N VAL A 77 -0.27 -18.62 15.18
CA VAL A 77 0.80 -18.54 16.19
C VAL A 77 1.88 -19.58 15.93
N ARG A 78 3.12 -19.24 16.32
CA ARG A 78 4.28 -20.13 16.25
C ARG A 78 4.99 -20.11 17.61
N SER A 79 5.50 -21.26 18.05
CA SER A 79 6.10 -21.42 19.38
C SER A 79 7.38 -20.58 19.61
N TRP A 80 8.01 -20.12 18.52
CA TRP A 80 9.31 -19.46 18.54
C TRP A 80 9.24 -17.93 18.39
N THR A 81 8.05 -17.33 18.30
CA THR A 81 7.89 -15.87 18.23
C THR A 81 6.55 -15.42 18.78
N TYR A 82 6.53 -14.25 19.42
CA TYR A 82 5.27 -13.60 19.81
C TYR A 82 4.56 -12.93 18.63
N MET A 83 5.27 -12.68 17.53
CA MET A 83 4.66 -12.11 16.33
C MET A 83 3.79 -13.16 15.65
N LYS A 84 2.53 -12.81 15.42
CA LYS A 84 1.56 -13.66 14.71
C LYS A 84 1.81 -13.63 13.19
N PHE A 85 1.25 -14.60 12.50
CA PHE A 85 1.32 -14.77 11.05
C PHE A 85 -0.08 -14.65 10.46
N PRO A 86 -0.51 -13.45 10.04
CA PRO A 86 -1.82 -13.28 9.43
C PRO A 86 -1.87 -13.89 8.03
N TYR A 87 -3.03 -14.43 7.66
CA TYR A 87 -3.29 -15.03 6.36
C TYR A 87 -4.74 -14.79 5.92
N LEU A 88 -4.96 -14.80 4.60
CA LEU A 88 -6.28 -14.72 3.98
C LEU A 88 -7.03 -16.04 4.17
N LEU A 89 -8.20 -15.99 4.79
CA LEU A 89 -8.98 -17.19 5.12
C LEU A 89 -9.34 -18.02 3.89
N SER A 90 -9.71 -17.36 2.79
CA SER A 90 -10.09 -18.01 1.52
C SER A 90 -8.95 -18.73 0.80
N GLN A 91 -7.70 -18.47 1.20
CA GLN A 91 -6.50 -19.09 0.62
C GLN A 91 -5.83 -20.09 1.58
N GLY A 92 -6.33 -20.21 2.82
CA GLY A 92 -5.75 -21.08 3.83
C GLY A 92 -4.40 -20.60 4.38
N LYS A 93 -3.85 -21.34 5.33
CA LYS A 93 -2.61 -20.96 6.05
C LYS A 93 -1.36 -21.06 5.18
N GLU A 94 -1.32 -22.04 4.27
CA GLU A 94 -0.14 -22.34 3.47
C GLU A 94 0.06 -21.32 2.34
N ASP A 95 -1.01 -20.92 1.67
CA ASP A 95 -0.97 -20.04 0.50
C ASP A 95 -1.53 -18.62 0.76
N GLY A 96 -2.22 -18.41 1.89
CA GLY A 96 -2.91 -17.16 2.19
C GLY A 96 -2.06 -16.07 2.83
N TRP A 97 -0.77 -16.28 3.04
CA TRP A 97 0.12 -15.23 3.52
C TRP A 97 0.25 -14.12 2.47
N TYR A 98 0.49 -12.90 2.93
CA TYR A 98 0.51 -11.70 2.08
C TYR A 98 1.53 -10.68 2.59
N ARG A 99 1.92 -9.76 1.72
CA ARG A 99 2.72 -8.58 2.08
C ARG A 99 1.87 -7.32 2.12
N VAL A 100 2.22 -6.43 3.03
CA VAL A 100 1.64 -5.08 3.17
C VAL A 100 2.75 -4.03 3.05
N GLY A 101 2.37 -2.75 3.03
CA GLY A 101 3.31 -1.62 2.97
C GLY A 101 3.41 -1.01 1.56
N PRO A 102 4.42 -0.15 1.30
CA PRO A 102 4.47 0.65 0.09
C PRO A 102 4.42 -0.15 -1.20
N LEU A 103 5.18 -1.24 -1.29
CA LEU A 103 5.18 -2.11 -2.46
C LEU A 103 3.80 -2.73 -2.70
N ALA A 104 3.14 -3.19 -1.64
CA ALA A 104 1.82 -3.81 -1.73
C ALA A 104 0.76 -2.80 -2.21
N ARG A 105 0.79 -1.57 -1.69
CA ARG A 105 -0.17 -0.53 -2.09
C ARG A 105 0.03 -0.09 -3.54
N VAL A 106 1.28 0.13 -3.96
CA VAL A 106 1.61 0.48 -5.35
C VAL A 106 1.24 -0.63 -6.34
N ASN A 107 1.45 -1.90 -5.96
CA ASN A 107 1.02 -3.05 -6.76
C ASN A 107 -0.51 -3.19 -6.80
N ASN A 108 -1.22 -2.88 -5.71
CA ASN A 108 -2.66 -3.11 -5.60
C ASN A 108 -3.51 -2.02 -6.26
N CYS A 109 -3.09 -0.74 -6.19
CA CYS A 109 -3.83 0.37 -6.76
C CYS A 109 -3.84 0.32 -8.29
N ASP A 110 -4.92 0.80 -8.89
CA ASP A 110 -5.04 0.85 -10.35
C ASP A 110 -4.32 2.10 -10.90
N PHE A 111 -4.32 3.19 -10.12
CA PHE A 111 -3.60 4.44 -10.39
C PHE A 111 -3.34 5.24 -9.10
N ILE A 112 -2.52 6.28 -9.19
CA ILE A 112 -2.34 7.32 -8.17
C ILE A 112 -3.00 8.59 -8.69
N ASN A 113 -3.80 9.27 -7.86
CA ASN A 113 -4.57 10.44 -8.30
C ASN A 113 -3.76 11.74 -8.34
N THR A 114 -2.45 11.69 -8.08
CA THR A 114 -1.54 12.83 -8.22
C THR A 114 -0.58 12.59 -9.41
N PRO A 115 -0.39 13.59 -10.29
CA PRO A 115 0.15 13.36 -11.63
C PRO A 115 1.62 12.93 -11.67
N LEU A 116 2.47 13.48 -10.80
CA LEU A 116 3.89 13.13 -10.80
C LEU A 116 4.12 11.75 -10.18
N ALA A 117 3.42 11.44 -9.10
CA ALA A 117 3.47 10.11 -8.48
C ALA A 117 2.92 9.02 -9.42
N GLU A 118 1.86 9.30 -10.18
CA GLU A 118 1.34 8.34 -11.15
C GLU A 118 2.33 8.07 -12.28
N THR A 119 2.96 9.12 -12.81
CA THR A 119 4.02 8.96 -13.81
C THR A 119 5.14 8.06 -13.28
N ALA A 120 5.58 8.31 -12.05
CA ALA A 120 6.59 7.48 -11.39
C ALA A 120 6.12 6.04 -11.15
N ARG A 121 4.83 5.83 -10.84
CA ARG A 121 4.25 4.51 -10.67
C ARG A 121 4.23 3.73 -11.99
N VAL A 122 3.81 4.35 -13.09
CA VAL A 122 3.79 3.69 -14.40
C VAL A 122 5.19 3.26 -14.80
N GLU A 123 6.20 4.13 -14.63
CA GLU A 123 7.60 3.77 -14.86
C GLU A 123 8.08 2.65 -13.94
N PHE A 124 7.66 2.67 -12.68
CA PHE A 124 7.94 1.60 -11.74
C PHE A 124 7.26 0.30 -12.17
N MET A 125 5.99 0.25 -12.54
CA MET A 125 5.39 -1.02 -12.97
C MET A 125 6.06 -1.55 -14.25
N ALA A 126 6.48 -0.65 -15.16
CA ALA A 126 7.13 -1.02 -16.42
C ALA A 126 8.56 -1.56 -16.28
N HIS A 127 9.24 -1.41 -15.13
CA HIS A 127 10.59 -1.98 -14.98
C HIS A 127 10.58 -3.50 -14.82
N SER A 128 9.46 -4.07 -14.36
CA SER A 128 9.32 -5.52 -14.16
C SER A 128 8.59 -6.14 -15.36
N PRO A 129 9.02 -7.33 -15.82
CA PRO A 129 8.29 -8.07 -16.84
C PRO A 129 7.05 -8.81 -16.27
N GLU A 130 6.90 -8.86 -14.94
CA GLU A 130 5.79 -9.54 -14.27
C GLU A 130 4.61 -8.59 -14.05
N ALA A 131 3.41 -9.15 -13.82
CA ALA A 131 2.22 -8.37 -13.52
C ALA A 131 2.34 -7.55 -12.21
N MET A 132 3.23 -7.99 -11.31
CA MET A 132 3.49 -7.39 -10.01
C MET A 132 4.99 -7.27 -9.76
N VAL A 133 5.42 -6.18 -9.14
CA VAL A 133 6.81 -6.02 -8.73
C VAL A 133 7.02 -6.74 -7.40
N HIS A 134 7.96 -7.69 -7.35
CA HIS A 134 8.16 -8.56 -6.19
C HIS A 134 9.44 -8.30 -5.38
N SER A 135 10.40 -7.58 -5.95
CA SER A 135 11.73 -7.48 -5.38
C SER A 135 11.72 -6.80 -4.01
N THR A 136 12.46 -7.37 -3.06
CA THR A 136 12.44 -6.88 -1.67
C THR A 136 13.00 -5.47 -1.59
N LEU A 137 13.97 -5.11 -2.44
CA LEU A 137 14.53 -3.76 -2.48
C LEU A 137 13.62 -2.74 -3.18
N ALA A 138 12.67 -3.17 -4.02
CA ALA A 138 11.67 -2.27 -4.63
C ALA A 138 10.73 -1.62 -3.59
N PHE A 139 10.65 -2.12 -2.36
CA PHE A 139 9.99 -1.42 -1.26
C PHE A 139 10.52 0.01 -1.05
N HIS A 140 11.81 0.24 -1.29
CA HIS A 140 12.40 1.58 -1.16
C HIS A 140 11.96 2.52 -2.27
N TRP A 141 11.84 2.01 -3.49
CA TRP A 141 11.35 2.78 -4.62
C TRP A 141 9.86 3.11 -4.43
N ALA A 142 9.02 2.10 -4.16
CA ALA A 142 7.61 2.30 -3.89
C ALA A 142 7.36 3.29 -2.74
N ARG A 143 8.17 3.24 -1.67
CA ARG A 143 8.11 4.21 -0.57
C ARG A 143 8.33 5.65 -1.04
N LEU A 144 9.27 5.89 -1.95
CA LEU A 144 9.54 7.24 -2.44
C LEU A 144 8.47 7.74 -3.42
N ILE A 145 7.79 6.84 -4.14
CA ILE A 145 6.59 7.16 -4.92
C ILE A 145 5.48 7.65 -3.98
N GLU A 146 5.26 6.98 -2.86
CA GLU A 146 4.28 7.43 -1.86
C GLU A 146 4.68 8.77 -1.21
N VAL A 147 5.96 9.00 -0.94
CA VAL A 147 6.43 10.30 -0.44
C VAL A 147 6.15 11.43 -1.44
N LEU A 148 6.30 11.16 -2.74
CA LEU A 148 5.93 12.10 -3.80
C LEU A 148 4.41 12.33 -3.82
N HIS A 149 3.62 11.25 -3.79
CA HIS A 149 2.16 11.34 -3.71
C HIS A 149 1.70 12.19 -2.52
N CYS A 150 2.22 11.91 -1.31
CA CYS A 150 1.90 12.70 -0.12
C CYS A 150 2.30 14.17 -0.27
N ALA A 151 3.44 14.47 -0.90
CA ALA A 151 3.87 15.86 -1.12
C ALA A 151 2.94 16.61 -2.08
N GLU A 152 2.42 15.93 -3.12
CA GLU A 152 1.41 16.48 -4.03
C GLU A 152 0.06 16.66 -3.31
N SER A 153 -0.41 15.63 -2.60
CA SER A 153 -1.68 15.68 -1.86
C SER A 153 -1.68 16.72 -0.74
N ILE A 154 -0.57 16.92 -0.03
CA ILE A 154 -0.47 17.99 0.97
C ILE A 154 -0.67 19.37 0.30
N LYS A 155 -0.10 19.58 -0.89
CA LYS A 155 -0.29 20.85 -1.62
C LYS A 155 -1.77 21.05 -1.98
N GLU A 156 -2.45 20.00 -2.45
CA GLU A 156 -3.89 20.05 -2.76
C GLU A 156 -4.70 20.37 -1.51
N LEU A 157 -4.47 19.63 -0.41
CA LEU A 157 -5.17 19.81 0.86
C LEU A 157 -4.96 21.21 1.44
N LEU A 158 -3.77 21.81 1.32
CA LEU A 158 -3.51 23.17 1.80
C LEU A 158 -4.38 24.24 1.14
N HIS A 159 -5.03 23.94 0.03
CA HIS A 159 -5.98 24.83 -0.65
C HIS A 159 -7.45 24.51 -0.33
N ASP A 160 -7.71 23.51 0.51
CA ASP A 160 -9.04 23.15 0.97
C ASP A 160 -9.52 24.10 2.08
N ALA A 161 -10.66 24.76 1.85
CA ALA A 161 -11.24 25.71 2.80
C ALA A 161 -11.77 25.03 4.06
N ASP A 162 -12.13 23.74 3.99
CA ASP A 162 -12.66 22.99 5.12
C ASP A 162 -11.62 22.81 6.23
N LEU A 163 -10.32 22.87 5.91
CA LEU A 163 -9.24 22.87 6.90
C LEU A 163 -9.28 24.08 7.85
N LEU A 164 -9.93 25.17 7.45
CA LEU A 164 -10.12 26.37 8.26
C LEU A 164 -11.53 26.46 8.87
N GLY A 165 -12.35 25.42 8.69
CA GLY A 165 -13.71 25.33 9.22
C GLY A 165 -13.77 25.23 10.75
N GLY A 166 -14.95 25.50 11.31
CA GLY A 166 -15.21 25.43 12.77
C GLY A 166 -15.87 24.12 13.25
N GLU A 167 -16.30 23.26 12.33
CA GLU A 167 -17.03 22.02 12.64
C GLU A 167 -16.06 20.86 12.91
N LEU A 168 -15.42 20.88 14.08
CA LEU A 168 -14.30 19.97 14.40
C LEU A 168 -14.72 18.70 15.17
N VAL A 169 -15.94 18.65 15.69
CA VAL A 169 -16.40 17.59 16.59
C VAL A 169 -17.79 17.12 16.19
N ALA A 170 -17.90 15.83 15.86
CA ALA A 170 -19.16 15.14 15.73
C ALA A 170 -19.48 14.36 17.03
N GLN A 171 -20.74 14.30 17.41
CA GLN A 171 -21.23 13.46 18.50
C GLN A 171 -22.21 12.42 17.95
N GLY A 172 -22.26 11.26 18.60
CA GLY A 172 -23.17 10.17 18.22
C GLY A 172 -23.54 9.31 19.42
N GLU A 173 -24.42 8.35 19.18
CA GLU A 173 -24.80 7.36 20.19
C GLU A 173 -23.66 6.40 20.46
N LYS A 174 -23.40 6.11 21.74
CA LYS A 174 -22.38 5.14 22.13
C LYS A 174 -22.74 3.74 21.65
N ARG A 175 -21.76 3.04 21.11
CA ARG A 175 -21.84 1.63 20.70
C ARG A 175 -20.82 0.80 21.50
N TYR A 176 -20.98 -0.51 21.46
CA TYR A 176 -20.09 -1.45 22.15
C TYR A 176 -18.86 -1.85 21.34
N GLU A 177 -18.80 -1.46 20.07
CA GLU A 177 -17.73 -1.80 19.13
C GLU A 177 -17.38 -0.58 18.26
N GLY A 178 -16.09 -0.47 17.91
CA GLY A 178 -15.57 0.51 16.97
C GLY A 178 -14.34 -0.04 16.27
N ILE A 179 -14.33 0.00 14.95
CA ILE A 179 -13.26 -0.53 14.12
C ILE A 179 -12.68 0.60 13.29
N GLY A 180 -11.36 0.79 13.36
CA GLY A 180 -10.64 1.81 12.61
C GLY A 180 -9.40 1.19 11.97
N VAL A 181 -9.25 1.37 10.65
CA VAL A 181 -8.14 0.79 9.88
C VAL A 181 -7.44 1.89 9.08
N PRO A 182 -6.44 2.56 9.67
CA PRO A 182 -5.55 3.45 8.93
C PRO A 182 -4.37 2.68 8.34
N PRO A 183 -3.96 2.96 7.10
CA PRO A 183 -2.67 2.51 6.59
C PRO A 183 -1.51 3.07 7.44
N ALA A 184 -0.66 2.20 7.97
CA ALA A 184 0.51 2.62 8.74
C ALA A 184 1.79 2.60 7.89
N ILE A 185 2.66 3.60 8.11
CA ILE A 185 4.07 3.54 7.70
C ILE A 185 4.83 2.95 8.88
N THR A 186 5.19 1.67 8.80
CA THR A 186 5.96 1.01 9.86
C THR A 186 7.27 1.77 10.10
N LYS A 187 7.43 2.35 11.30
CA LYS A 187 8.74 2.68 11.85
C LYS A 187 9.41 1.34 12.19
N ARG A 188 10.51 1.03 11.49
CA ARG A 188 11.44 -0.02 11.92
C ARG A 188 12.30 0.52 13.06
#